data_AF-A0A946NIB9-F1
#
_entry.id   AF-A0A946NIB9-F1
#
_cell.length_a   1.000
_cell.length_b   1.000
_cell.length_c   1.000
_cell.angle_alpha   90.00
_cell.angle_beta   90.00
_cell.angle_gamma   90.00
#
_symmetry.space_group_name_H-M   'P 1'
#
loop_
_entity.id
_entity.type
_entity.pdbx_description
1 polymer ?
#
loop_
_entity_poly.entity_id
_entity_poly.type
_entity_poly.pdbx_seq_one_letter_code
_entity_poly.pdbx_strand_id
1 'polypeptide(L)'
;NSKFDKYSRGEEVFTKSELNGFAIFNSERGDCFHCHGTSLFTDNLFHNNGLDVEPFLDLGLGKITENTNDNGKFKTPTLRNIEVSAPYMHDGRFATLEKVIEHYDSGGHFSSTVDPLMKKLGVGLNLTNQEKSDLIDFLKTLTDYDYITAE
;
A
#
# COMPACT_ATOMS: atom_id res chain seq x y z
N ASN A 1 19.08 1.32 -2.14
CA ASN A 1 19.78 0.54 -3.18
C ASN A 1 18.98 -0.70 -3.55
N SER A 2 17.65 -0.62 -3.53
CA SER A 2 16.79 -1.74 -3.88
C SER A 2 16.86 -2.05 -5.38
N LYS A 3 16.31 -3.19 -5.79
CA LYS A 3 16.19 -3.55 -7.20
C LYS A 3 15.43 -2.48 -8.01
N PHE A 4 14.38 -1.88 -7.44
CA PHE A 4 13.68 -0.75 -8.05
C PHE A 4 14.59 0.46 -8.28
N ASP A 5 15.47 0.78 -7.31
CA ASP A 5 16.41 1.89 -7.44
C ASP A 5 17.41 1.61 -8.59
N LYS A 6 17.93 0.37 -8.68
CA LYS A 6 18.85 -0.08 -9.75
C LYS A 6 18.16 -0.06 -11.12
N TYR A 7 16.92 -0.56 -11.20
CA TYR A 7 16.08 -0.49 -12.40
C TYR A 7 15.85 0.96 -12.87
N SER A 8 15.54 1.87 -11.95
CA SER A 8 15.30 3.29 -12.26
C SER A 8 16.54 4.00 -12.82
N ARG A 9 17.74 3.49 -12.53
CA ARG A 9 19.02 3.97 -13.08
C ARG A 9 19.47 3.23 -14.35
N GLY A 10 18.72 2.22 -14.79
CA GLY A 10 19.09 1.38 -15.94
C GLY A 10 20.21 0.36 -15.65
N GLU A 11 20.47 0.08 -14.37
CA GLU A 11 21.51 -0.84 -13.92
C GLU A 11 21.01 -2.30 -13.85
N GLU A 12 19.69 -2.48 -13.80
CA GLU A 12 19.05 -3.78 -13.67
C GLU A 12 17.75 -3.82 -14.47
N VAL A 13 17.28 -5.01 -14.81
CA VAL A 13 16.03 -5.23 -15.54
C VAL A 13 15.01 -5.92 -14.65
N PHE A 14 13.77 -5.47 -14.76
CA PHE A 14 12.66 -6.18 -14.17
C PHE A 14 12.37 -7.48 -14.92
N THR A 15 11.96 -8.49 -14.16
CA THR A 15 11.30 -9.66 -14.71
C THR A 15 9.95 -9.24 -15.31
N LYS A 16 9.34 -10.12 -16.11
CA LYS A 16 8.01 -9.86 -16.65
C LYS A 16 6.97 -9.62 -15.55
N SER A 17 7.04 -10.38 -14.46
CA SER A 17 6.14 -10.26 -13.31
C SER A 17 6.28 -8.91 -12.61
N GLU A 18 7.51 -8.51 -12.30
CA GLU A 18 7.82 -7.21 -11.68
C GLU A 18 7.38 -6.03 -12.56
N LEU A 19 7.57 -6.13 -13.88
CA LEU A 19 7.16 -5.09 -14.82
C LEU A 19 5.63 -4.98 -14.91
N ASN A 20 4.92 -6.12 -14.95
CA ASN A 20 3.46 -6.13 -14.90
C ASN A 20 2.94 -5.51 -13.59
N GLY A 21 3.52 -5.90 -12.46
CA GLY A 21 3.18 -5.36 -11.15
C GLY A 21 3.39 -3.86 -11.07
N PHE A 22 4.52 -3.37 -11.59
CA PHE A 22 4.79 -1.95 -11.70
C PHE A 22 3.74 -1.21 -12.55
N ALA A 23 3.28 -1.81 -13.66
CA ALA A 23 2.22 -1.23 -14.48
C ALA A 23 0.86 -1.21 -13.76
N ILE A 24 0.50 -2.28 -13.04
CA ILE A 24 -0.73 -2.34 -12.24
C ILE A 24 -0.70 -1.27 -11.14
N PHE A 25 0.42 -1.16 -10.43
CA PHE A 25 0.62 -0.19 -9.35
C PHE A 25 0.42 1.27 -9.82
N ASN A 26 0.92 1.60 -11.02
CA ASN A 26 0.87 2.94 -11.60
C ASN A 26 -0.35 3.18 -12.53
N SER A 27 -1.41 2.39 -12.38
CA SER A 27 -2.64 2.56 -13.15
C SER A 27 -3.87 2.44 -12.26
N GLU A 28 -5.02 2.87 -12.76
CA GLU A 28 -6.33 2.71 -12.10
C GLU A 28 -6.74 1.23 -11.94
N ARG A 29 -5.97 0.27 -12.47
CA ARG A 29 -6.18 -1.16 -12.26
C ARG A 29 -5.84 -1.56 -10.83
N GLY A 30 -4.73 -1.08 -10.30
CA GLY A 30 -4.33 -1.25 -8.89
C GLY A 30 -4.63 -0.02 -8.03
N ASP A 31 -4.72 1.16 -8.63
CA ASP A 31 -5.03 2.46 -8.03
C ASP A 31 -4.08 2.86 -6.87
N CYS A 32 -2.90 2.24 -6.79
CA CYS A 32 -1.97 2.37 -5.65
C CYS A 32 -1.24 3.72 -5.64
N PHE A 33 -0.92 4.25 -6.82
CA PHE A 33 -0.03 5.40 -7.02
C PHE A 33 -0.58 6.73 -6.49
N HIS A 34 -1.90 6.86 -6.29
CA HIS A 34 -2.49 8.11 -5.78
C HIS A 34 -1.98 8.45 -4.38
N CYS A 35 -1.79 7.44 -3.52
CA CYS A 35 -1.26 7.63 -2.16
C CYS A 35 0.20 7.20 -2.07
N HIS A 36 0.58 6.10 -2.73
CA HIS A 36 1.94 5.57 -2.71
C HIS A 36 2.78 6.07 -3.88
N GLY A 37 2.79 7.39 -4.07
CA GLY A 37 3.54 8.05 -5.14
C GLY A 37 4.97 8.45 -4.75
N THR A 38 5.65 9.12 -5.70
CA THR A 38 7.02 9.65 -5.58
C THR A 38 8.10 8.58 -5.40
N SER A 39 9.36 9.00 -5.24
CA SER A 39 10.48 8.10 -4.99
C SER A 39 10.43 7.40 -3.63
N LEU A 40 9.60 7.89 -2.68
CA LEU A 40 9.44 7.29 -1.36
C LEU A 40 8.20 6.40 -1.23
N PHE A 41 7.38 6.26 -2.28
CA PHE A 41 6.14 5.46 -2.25
C PHE A 41 5.19 5.86 -1.11
N THR A 42 5.07 7.17 -0.91
CA THR A 42 4.17 7.83 0.05
C THR A 42 4.01 9.28 -0.37
N ASP A 43 2.81 9.82 -0.15
CA ASP A 43 2.49 11.24 -0.27
C ASP A 43 2.69 12.02 1.05
N ASN A 44 3.02 11.32 2.14
CA ASN A 44 3.09 11.86 3.51
C ASN A 44 1.78 12.47 4.02
N LEU A 45 0.64 12.14 3.42
CA LEU A 45 -0.68 12.58 3.84
C LEU A 45 -1.37 11.53 4.73
N PHE A 46 -2.56 11.86 5.22
CA PHE A 46 -3.36 11.02 6.11
C PHE A 46 -4.63 10.57 5.41
N HIS A 47 -4.84 9.26 5.36
CA HIS A 47 -5.96 8.65 4.65
C HIS A 47 -6.63 7.59 5.51
N ASN A 48 -7.92 7.41 5.25
CA ASN A 48 -8.66 6.25 5.73
C ASN A 48 -8.88 5.33 4.52
N ASN A 49 -8.17 4.20 4.49
CA ASN A 49 -8.22 3.21 3.41
C ASN A 49 -9.35 2.18 3.57
N GLY A 50 -10.34 2.45 4.43
CA GLY A 50 -11.46 1.56 4.69
C GLY A 50 -11.10 0.29 5.45
N LEU A 51 -9.99 0.26 6.19
CA LEU A 51 -9.58 -0.91 6.98
C LEU A 51 -10.53 -1.22 8.14
N ASP A 52 -11.07 -0.18 8.76
CA ASP A 52 -11.91 -0.27 9.94
C ASP A 52 -13.35 0.12 9.67
N VAL A 53 -14.26 -0.44 10.46
CA VAL A 53 -15.67 -0.11 10.48
C VAL A 53 -15.97 0.87 11.61
N GLU A 54 -17.02 1.67 11.43
CA GLU A 54 -17.54 2.50 12.51
C GLU A 54 -18.33 1.68 13.55
N PRO A 55 -18.28 2.06 14.84
CA PRO A 55 -17.44 3.13 15.40
C PRO A 55 -15.96 2.74 15.46
N PHE A 56 -15.06 3.68 15.14
CA PHE A 56 -13.62 3.43 15.16
C PHE A 56 -13.11 3.22 16.59
N LEU A 57 -12.36 2.15 16.81
CA LEU A 57 -11.66 1.90 18.08
C LEU A 57 -10.41 2.77 18.23
N ASP A 58 -9.65 2.92 17.15
CA ASP A 58 -8.54 3.88 17.05
C ASP A 58 -8.94 5.03 16.12
N LEU A 59 -8.92 6.26 16.66
CA LEU A 59 -9.29 7.45 15.90
C LEU A 59 -8.15 7.93 14.99
N GLY A 60 -6.93 7.42 15.12
CA GLY A 60 -5.78 7.86 14.33
C GLY A 60 -5.56 9.36 14.47
N LEU A 61 -5.49 10.08 13.35
CA LEU A 61 -5.32 11.54 13.30
C LEU A 61 -6.39 12.29 14.12
N GLY A 62 -7.64 11.81 14.12
CA GLY A 62 -8.75 12.42 14.86
C GLY A 62 -8.50 12.53 16.37
N LYS A 63 -7.69 11.65 16.95
CA LYS A 63 -7.27 11.74 18.37
C LYS A 63 -6.40 12.97 18.65
N ILE A 64 -5.67 13.43 17.64
CA ILE A 64 -4.73 14.56 17.76
C ILE A 64 -5.40 15.87 17.36
N THR A 65 -6.23 15.85 16.32
CA THR A 65 -6.89 17.06 15.81
C THR A 65 -8.19 17.39 16.52
N GLU A 66 -8.78 16.43 17.24
CA GLU A 66 -10.11 16.51 17.86
C GLU A 66 -11.25 16.79 16.85
N ASN A 67 -10.98 16.59 15.55
CA ASN A 67 -11.94 16.75 14.48
C ASN A 67 -12.47 15.38 14.05
N THR A 68 -13.78 15.17 14.14
CA THR A 68 -14.42 13.90 13.77
C THR A 68 -14.22 13.53 12.31
N ASN A 69 -13.99 14.51 11.43
CA ASN A 69 -13.71 14.27 10.01
C ASN A 69 -12.32 13.65 9.75
N ASP A 70 -11.47 13.58 10.78
CA ASP A 70 -10.13 12.96 10.72
C ASP A 70 -10.07 11.59 11.39
N ASN A 71 -11.19 11.09 11.90
CA ASN A 71 -11.25 9.79 12.55
C ASN A 71 -10.85 8.67 11.57
N GLY A 72 -10.09 7.70 12.06
CA GLY A 72 -9.64 6.54 11.28
C GLY A 72 -8.63 6.87 10.17
N LYS A 73 -8.14 8.12 10.08
CA LYS A 73 -7.08 8.48 9.14
C LYS A 73 -5.71 8.20 9.74
N PHE A 74 -4.86 7.54 8.96
CA PHE A 74 -3.47 7.24 9.30
C PHE A 74 -2.55 7.74 8.20
N LYS A 75 -1.31 8.06 8.58
CA LYS A 75 -0.30 8.51 7.62
C LYS A 75 -0.03 7.40 6.61
N THR A 76 0.01 7.70 5.31
CA THR A 76 0.46 6.76 4.28
C THR A 76 1.90 6.33 4.56
N PRO A 77 2.17 5.05 4.88
CA PRO A 77 3.53 4.59 5.11
C PRO A 77 4.33 4.57 3.79
N THR A 78 5.65 4.66 3.87
CA THR A 78 6.51 4.30 2.73
C THR A 78 6.39 2.80 2.46
N LEU A 79 6.46 2.42 1.18
CA LEU A 79 6.55 1.01 0.78
C LEU A 79 8.00 0.52 0.58
N ARG A 80 9.00 1.36 0.86
CA ARG A 80 10.40 0.90 0.89
C ARG A 80 10.59 -0.11 2.00
N ASN A 81 11.26 -1.23 1.69
CA ASN A 81 11.45 -2.37 2.60
C ASN A 81 10.15 -3.01 3.11
N ILE A 82 9.03 -2.86 2.37
CA ILE A 82 7.74 -3.38 2.83
C ILE A 82 7.76 -4.90 3.02
N GLU A 83 8.51 -5.66 2.23
CA GLU A 83 8.60 -7.13 2.35
C GLU A 83 9.06 -7.61 3.74
N VAL A 84 9.88 -6.80 4.43
CA VAL A 84 10.52 -7.17 5.71
C VAL A 84 9.93 -6.41 6.90
N SER A 85 8.79 -5.73 6.73
CA SER A 85 8.17 -4.90 7.76
C SER A 85 6.89 -5.49 8.34
N ALA A 86 6.64 -6.79 8.13
CA ALA A 86 5.49 -7.45 8.71
C ALA A 86 5.52 -7.37 10.26
N PRO A 87 4.36 -7.31 10.93
CA PRO A 87 3.01 -7.29 10.35
C PRO A 87 2.58 -5.92 9.80
N TYR A 88 1.55 -5.91 8.95
CA TYR A 88 1.10 -4.76 8.17
C TYR A 88 -0.16 -4.08 8.72
N MET A 89 -0.42 -2.88 8.20
CA MET A 89 -1.44 -1.91 8.65
C MET A 89 -1.09 -1.24 9.98
N HIS A 90 -1.90 -0.26 10.39
CA HIS A 90 -1.64 0.54 11.59
C HIS A 90 -1.66 -0.28 12.89
N ASP A 91 -2.38 -1.40 12.88
CA ASP A 91 -2.56 -2.29 14.04
C ASP A 91 -1.90 -3.67 13.88
N GLY A 92 -1.18 -3.91 12.78
CA GLY A 92 -0.48 -5.17 12.56
C GLY A 92 -1.40 -6.38 12.33
N ARG A 93 -2.68 -6.19 11.94
CA ARG A 93 -3.60 -7.34 11.79
C ARG A 93 -3.27 -8.28 10.62
N PHE A 94 -2.47 -7.84 9.66
CA PHE A 94 -2.10 -8.64 8.49
C PHE A 94 -0.68 -9.15 8.59
N ALA A 95 -0.51 -10.47 8.55
CA ALA A 95 0.81 -11.10 8.59
C ALA A 95 1.56 -11.07 7.25
N THR A 96 0.87 -10.88 6.12
CA THR A 96 1.44 -11.04 4.78
C THR A 96 0.97 -9.95 3.81
N LEU A 97 1.76 -9.70 2.74
CA LEU A 97 1.40 -8.76 1.68
C LEU A 97 0.17 -9.21 0.90
N GLU A 98 -0.06 -10.51 0.78
CA GLU A 98 -1.27 -11.07 0.16
C GLU A 98 -2.52 -10.60 0.90
N LYS A 99 -2.49 -10.54 2.24
CA LYS A 99 -3.61 -10.02 3.04
C LYS A 99 -3.80 -8.51 2.86
N VAL A 100 -2.72 -7.76 2.69
CA VAL A 100 -2.78 -6.33 2.35
C VAL A 100 -3.45 -6.14 0.99
N ILE A 101 -3.02 -6.86 -0.04
CA ILE A 101 -3.60 -6.75 -1.39
C ILE A 101 -5.05 -7.22 -1.39
N GLU A 102 -5.38 -8.28 -0.65
CA GLU A 102 -6.76 -8.78 -0.53
C GLU A 102 -7.71 -7.74 0.09
N HIS A 103 -7.23 -6.93 1.04
CA HIS A 103 -8.03 -5.83 1.60
C HIS A 103 -8.48 -4.85 0.52
N TYR A 104 -7.55 -4.38 -0.31
CA TYR A 104 -7.86 -3.48 -1.42
C TYR A 104 -8.65 -4.19 -2.53
N ASP A 105 -8.34 -5.45 -2.80
CA ASP A 105 -9.00 -6.23 -3.84
C ASP A 105 -10.47 -6.54 -3.52
N SER A 106 -10.80 -6.77 -2.26
CA SER A 106 -12.18 -6.98 -1.79
C SER A 106 -12.96 -5.67 -1.62
N GLY A 107 -12.28 -4.52 -1.62
CA GLY A 107 -12.89 -3.20 -1.59
C GLY A 107 -13.09 -2.62 -0.19
N GLY A 108 -12.59 -3.24 0.88
CA GLY A 108 -12.62 -2.69 2.23
C GLY A 108 -14.02 -2.32 2.77
N HIS A 109 -14.05 -1.42 3.75
CA HIS A 109 -15.24 -1.05 4.50
C HIS A 109 -15.61 0.43 4.36
N PHE A 110 -16.91 0.69 4.22
CA PHE A 110 -17.43 2.04 4.25
C PHE A 110 -17.37 2.65 5.65
N SER A 111 -17.01 3.94 5.71
CA SER A 111 -17.09 4.79 6.90
C SER A 111 -17.29 6.25 6.51
N SER A 112 -17.69 7.11 7.44
CA SER A 112 -17.99 8.53 7.16
C SER A 112 -16.77 9.35 6.73
N THR A 113 -15.57 8.86 7.00
CA THR A 113 -14.28 9.53 6.77
C THR A 113 -13.39 8.81 5.76
N VAL A 114 -13.89 7.75 5.11
CA VAL A 114 -13.13 7.01 4.10
C VAL A 114 -12.62 7.95 3.02
N ASP A 115 -11.39 7.74 2.56
CA ASP A 115 -10.78 8.64 1.61
C ASP A 115 -11.51 8.61 0.25
N PRO A 116 -11.83 9.77 -0.37
CA PRO A 116 -12.46 9.83 -1.68
C PRO A 116 -11.67 9.13 -2.81
N LEU A 117 -10.35 8.92 -2.63
CA LEU A 117 -9.51 8.16 -3.55
C LEU A 117 -9.78 6.66 -3.49
N MET A 118 -10.49 6.14 -2.49
CA MET A 118 -10.94 4.74 -2.42
C MET A 118 -12.11 4.48 -3.41
N LYS A 119 -11.89 4.69 -4.70
CA LYS A 119 -12.91 4.60 -5.76
C LYS A 119 -13.53 3.20 -5.91
N LYS A 120 -12.87 2.16 -5.40
CA LYS A 120 -13.29 0.75 -5.47
C LYS A 120 -13.90 0.24 -4.17
N LEU A 121 -14.24 1.13 -3.26
CA LEU A 121 -14.85 0.78 -1.99
C LEU A 121 -16.12 -0.07 -2.18
N GLY A 122 -16.21 -1.19 -1.48
CA GLY A 122 -17.36 -2.12 -1.52
C GLY A 122 -17.51 -2.96 -2.80
N VAL A 123 -16.77 -2.68 -3.87
CA VAL A 123 -16.80 -3.46 -5.13
C VAL A 123 -15.48 -4.16 -5.44
N GLY A 124 -14.37 -3.66 -4.89
CA GLY A 124 -13.06 -4.25 -5.05
C GLY A 124 -12.34 -3.91 -6.36
N LEU A 125 -11.04 -4.19 -6.39
CA LEU A 125 -10.22 -4.07 -7.60
C LEU A 125 -10.51 -5.23 -8.58
N ASN A 126 -10.95 -6.38 -8.07
CA ASN A 126 -11.22 -7.60 -8.84
C ASN A 126 -10.01 -8.03 -9.69
N LEU A 127 -8.83 -8.04 -9.07
CA LEU A 127 -7.57 -8.51 -9.61
C LEU A 127 -7.59 -10.03 -9.76
N THR A 128 -7.05 -10.52 -10.87
CA THR A 128 -6.75 -11.94 -11.03
C THR A 128 -5.63 -12.36 -10.08
N ASN A 129 -5.54 -13.66 -9.79
CA ASN A 129 -4.44 -14.18 -8.96
C ASN A 129 -3.05 -13.84 -9.54
N GLN A 130 -2.93 -13.79 -10.86
CA GLN A 130 -1.68 -13.39 -11.52
C GLN A 130 -1.38 -11.92 -11.25
N GLU A 131 -2.35 -11.01 -11.39
CA GLU A 131 -2.15 -9.59 -11.11
C GLU A 131 -1.78 -9.33 -9.64
N LYS A 132 -2.37 -10.10 -8.70
CA LYS A 132 -1.97 -10.04 -7.28
C LYS A 132 -0.51 -10.47 -7.09
N SER A 133 -0.10 -11.57 -7.73
CA SER A 133 1.29 -12.05 -7.68
C SER A 133 2.26 -11.04 -8.28
N ASP A 134 1.92 -10.48 -9.45
CA ASP A 134 2.72 -9.48 -10.15
C ASP A 134 2.94 -8.24 -9.27
N LEU A 135 1.89 -7.75 -8.59
CA LEU A 135 1.99 -6.66 -7.61
C LEU A 135 2.93 -7.00 -6.45
N ILE A 136 2.84 -8.21 -5.89
CA ILE A 136 3.74 -8.64 -4.79
C ILE A 136 5.18 -8.64 -5.27
N ASP A 137 5.44 -9.22 -6.44
CA ASP A 137 6.79 -9.26 -7.01
C ASP A 137 7.35 -7.86 -7.22
N PHE A 138 6.53 -6.91 -7.70
CA PHE A 138 6.91 -5.50 -7.76
C PHE A 138 7.23 -4.92 -6.37
N LEU A 139 6.38 -5.12 -5.36
CA LEU A 139 6.60 -4.59 -4.01
C LEU A 139 7.90 -5.10 -3.39
N LYS A 140 8.28 -6.36 -3.66
CA LYS A 140 9.56 -6.94 -3.21
C LYS A 140 10.78 -6.27 -3.84
N THR A 141 10.64 -5.67 -5.03
CA THR A 141 11.73 -4.88 -5.62
C THR A 141 12.06 -3.61 -4.83
N LEU A 142 11.21 -3.21 -3.88
CA LEU A 142 11.39 -2.05 -3.01
C LEU A 142 12.26 -2.34 -1.78
N THR A 143 12.71 -3.59 -1.61
CA THR A 143 13.57 -4.02 -0.50
C THR A 143 15.05 -3.77 -0.82
N ASP A 144 15.73 -3.09 0.09
CA ASP A 144 17.17 -2.85 0.06
C ASP A 144 17.92 -3.96 0.81
N TYR A 145 18.15 -5.07 0.12
CA TYR A 145 18.88 -6.21 0.68
C TYR A 145 20.32 -5.85 1.07
N ASP A 146 20.97 -4.95 0.33
CA ASP A 146 22.34 -4.53 0.64
C ASP A 146 22.42 -3.83 2.01
N TYR A 147 21.39 -3.06 2.38
CA TYR A 147 21.28 -2.44 3.71
C TYR A 147 20.93 -3.44 4.82
N ILE A 148 20.01 -4.37 4.54
CA ILE A 148 19.46 -5.28 5.55
C ILE A 148 20.45 -6.40 5.90
N THR A 149 21.27 -6.85 4.94
CA THR A 149 22.24 -7.93 5.17
C THR A 149 23.66 -7.44 5.47
N ALA A 150 23.88 -6.13 5.54
CA ALA A 150 25.15 -5.58 5.98
C ALA A 150 25.27 -5.74 7.51
N GLU A 151 26.15 -6.67 7.93
CA GLU A 151 26.66 -6.75 9.31
C GLU A 151 27.62 -5.61 9.64
#